data_AF-A0AA35XK62-F1
#
_entry.id   AF-A0AA35XK62-F1
#
_cell.length_a   1.000
_cell.length_b   1.000
_cell.length_c   1.000
_cell.angle_alpha   90.00
_cell.angle_beta   90.00
_cell.angle_gamma   90.00
#
_symmetry.space_group_name_H-M   'P 1'
#
loop_
_entity.id
_entity.type
_entity.pdbx_description
1 polymer ?
#
loop_
_entity_poly.entity_id
_entity_poly.type
_entity_poly.pdbx_seq_one_letter_code
_entity_poly.pdbx_strand_id
1 'polypeptide(L)'
;MSGLPQVDHYKQERGLIEVFTNLSGSYRSTEDVATRINVSMAKNESSWVLSNLAALYWRIYGEGELAVDCLKHALYFSDSSNKEVALVSLANVLYRMGYESDATAVMQHSLEVNPKLVVNHFTMANLLAARGFAAESASYFEATLQFQPGFEPAAERLQAVRCITLLKHIQMKREKEEKRQREYEAELEKQLYEHRKKLGHFD
;
A
#
# COMPACT_ATOMS: atom_id res chain seq x y z
N MET A 1 -24.75 17.11 -9.42
CA MET A 1 -24.88 15.67 -9.13
C MET A 1 -23.47 15.11 -9.05
N SER A 2 -22.92 15.07 -7.83
CA SER A 2 -21.59 14.53 -7.55
C SER A 2 -21.67 13.00 -7.64
N GLY A 3 -21.10 12.43 -8.70
CA GLY A 3 -20.90 10.99 -8.80
C GLY A 3 -19.88 10.57 -7.76
N LEU A 4 -20.36 9.96 -6.67
CA LEU A 4 -19.49 9.24 -5.75
C LEU A 4 -18.78 8.14 -6.55
N PRO A 5 -17.47 7.92 -6.36
CA PRO A 5 -16.78 6.81 -7.00
C PRO A 5 -17.51 5.52 -6.63
N GLN A 6 -17.81 4.68 -7.62
CA GLN A 6 -18.19 3.30 -7.33
C GLN A 6 -17.07 2.69 -6.50
N VAL A 7 -17.35 2.41 -5.23
CA VAL A 7 -16.44 1.67 -4.36
C VAL A 7 -16.31 0.30 -5.00
N ASP A 8 -15.17 0.06 -5.65
CA ASP A 8 -14.81 -1.29 -6.10
C ASP A 8 -14.94 -2.21 -4.90
N HIS A 9 -15.74 -3.25 -5.04
CA HIS A 9 -16.00 -4.21 -3.98
C HIS A 9 -14.68 -4.72 -3.42
N TYR A 10 -14.51 -4.62 -2.10
CA TYR A 10 -13.26 -4.96 -1.41
C TYR A 10 -12.85 -6.40 -1.77
N LYS A 11 -11.67 -6.54 -2.38
CA LYS A 11 -11.23 -7.83 -2.91
C LYS A 11 -10.88 -8.79 -1.79
N GLN A 12 -11.46 -10.00 -1.85
CA GLN A 12 -11.19 -11.12 -0.95
C GLN A 12 -9.68 -11.37 -0.75
N GLU A 13 -9.26 -11.44 0.51
CA GLU A 13 -7.88 -11.74 0.90
C GLU A 13 -7.69 -13.22 1.25
N ARG A 14 -7.87 -14.11 0.27
CA ARG A 14 -7.79 -15.58 0.46
C ARG A 14 -6.48 -16.08 1.07
N GLY A 15 -5.38 -15.34 0.89
CA GLY A 15 -4.10 -15.66 1.53
C GLY A 15 -4.12 -15.60 3.06
N LEU A 16 -5.15 -14.98 3.66
CA LEU A 16 -5.31 -14.91 5.11
C LEU A 16 -6.01 -16.13 5.70
N ILE A 17 -6.57 -17.04 4.88
CA ILE A 17 -7.33 -18.22 5.34
C ILE A 17 -6.47 -19.09 6.26
N GLU A 18 -5.26 -19.46 5.82
CA GLU A 18 -4.38 -20.33 6.59
C GLU A 18 -3.99 -19.70 7.93
N VAL A 19 -3.61 -18.42 7.91
CA VAL A 19 -3.26 -17.68 9.13
C VAL A 19 -4.46 -17.62 10.08
N PHE A 20 -5.65 -17.31 9.58
CA PHE A 20 -6.87 -17.22 10.37
C PHE A 20 -7.27 -18.56 11.02
N THR A 21 -7.18 -19.67 10.28
CA THR A 21 -7.48 -21.01 10.83
C THR A 21 -6.41 -21.46 11.84
N ASN A 22 -5.14 -21.13 11.59
CA ASN A 22 -4.03 -21.50 12.47
C ASN A 22 -4.06 -20.71 13.80
N LEU A 23 -4.27 -19.40 13.76
CA LEU A 23 -4.38 -18.54 14.94
C LEU A 23 -5.49 -18.97 15.90
N SER A 24 -6.48 -19.68 15.37
CA SER A 24 -7.65 -20.10 16.11
C SER A 24 -7.43 -21.46 16.79
N GLY A 25 -6.51 -22.30 16.29
CA GLY A 25 -6.13 -23.58 16.92
C GLY A 25 -6.56 -24.82 16.14
N SER A 26 -6.09 -24.94 14.89
CA SER A 26 -6.26 -26.13 14.02
C SER A 26 -7.73 -26.49 13.71
N TYR A 27 -8.57 -25.49 13.44
CA TYR A 27 -9.96 -25.73 13.02
C TYR A 27 -10.07 -26.16 11.55
N ARG A 28 -11.20 -26.78 11.22
CA ARG A 28 -11.44 -27.39 9.90
C ARG A 28 -11.86 -26.38 8.83
N SER A 29 -12.49 -25.27 9.20
CA SER A 29 -12.95 -24.24 8.27
C SER A 29 -12.95 -22.83 8.87
N THR A 30 -13.01 -21.83 7.99
CA THR A 30 -13.18 -20.42 8.36
C THR A 30 -14.53 -20.15 9.03
N GLU A 31 -15.58 -20.88 8.65
CA GLU A 31 -16.93 -20.78 9.24
C GLU A 31 -16.98 -21.30 10.69
N ASP A 32 -16.28 -22.39 10.99
CA ASP A 32 -16.18 -22.93 12.36
C ASP A 32 -15.54 -21.90 13.30
N VAL A 33 -14.47 -21.27 12.80
CA VAL A 33 -13.76 -20.21 13.53
C VAL A 33 -14.69 -19.01 13.76
N ALA A 34 -15.37 -18.54 12.70
CA ALA A 34 -16.28 -17.39 12.77
C ALA A 34 -17.42 -17.63 13.77
N THR A 35 -17.99 -18.84 13.78
CA THR A 35 -19.05 -19.22 14.73
C THR A 35 -18.55 -19.12 16.18
N ARG A 36 -17.34 -19.61 16.46
CA ARG A 36 -16.75 -19.53 17.81
C ARG A 36 -16.40 -18.11 18.21
N ILE A 37 -15.91 -17.28 17.28
CA ILE A 37 -15.68 -15.85 17.51
C ILE A 37 -17.01 -15.20 17.91
N ASN A 38 -18.07 -15.39 17.13
CA ASN A 38 -19.39 -14.80 17.40
C ASN A 38 -19.94 -15.20 18.78
N VAL A 39 -19.92 -16.50 19.12
CA VAL A 39 -20.35 -17.00 20.44
C VAL A 39 -19.49 -16.44 21.58
N SER A 40 -18.19 -16.24 21.35
CA SER A 40 -17.28 -15.68 22.37
C SER A 40 -17.47 -14.18 22.54
N MET A 41 -17.73 -13.44 21.45
CA MET A 41 -18.03 -12.01 21.48
C MET A 41 -19.32 -11.73 22.23
N ALA A 42 -20.35 -12.56 22.08
CA ALA A 42 -21.57 -12.44 22.87
C ALA A 42 -21.36 -12.60 24.39
N LYS A 43 -20.24 -13.19 24.82
CA LYS A 43 -19.86 -13.31 26.24
C LYS A 43 -18.90 -12.22 26.71
N ASN A 44 -18.13 -11.65 25.78
CA ASN A 44 -17.16 -10.59 26.05
C ASN A 44 -17.15 -9.63 24.86
N GLU A 45 -18.12 -8.71 24.87
CA GLU A 45 -18.30 -7.74 23.79
C GLU A 45 -17.07 -6.84 23.67
N SER A 46 -16.44 -6.46 24.79
CA SER A 46 -15.25 -5.60 24.84
C SER A 46 -13.93 -6.24 24.38
N SER A 47 -13.94 -7.48 23.86
CA SER A 47 -12.71 -8.15 23.47
C SER A 47 -12.13 -7.57 22.18
N TRP A 48 -11.06 -6.78 22.31
CA TRP A 48 -10.31 -6.25 21.16
C TRP A 48 -9.66 -7.37 20.32
N VAL A 49 -9.27 -8.49 20.94
CA VAL A 49 -8.70 -9.64 20.25
C VAL A 49 -9.75 -10.30 19.34
N LEU A 50 -10.94 -10.59 19.88
CA LEU A 50 -12.02 -11.18 19.09
C LEU A 50 -12.48 -10.23 17.98
N SER A 51 -12.47 -8.92 18.24
CA SER A 51 -12.77 -7.90 17.23
C SER A 51 -11.74 -7.90 16.08
N ASN A 52 -10.45 -8.03 16.37
CA ASN A 52 -9.42 -8.17 15.34
C ASN A 52 -9.57 -9.47 14.53
N LEU A 53 -9.93 -10.58 15.19
CA LEU A 53 -10.18 -11.86 14.50
C LEU A 53 -11.44 -11.78 13.61
N ALA A 54 -12.51 -11.14 14.08
CA ALA A 54 -13.71 -10.89 13.27
C ALA A 54 -13.38 -10.02 12.05
N ALA A 55 -12.56 -8.99 12.20
CA ALA A 55 -12.09 -8.19 11.08
C ALA A 55 -11.30 -9.04 10.06
N LEU A 56 -10.43 -9.95 10.52
CA LEU A 56 -9.68 -10.85 9.66
C LEU A 56 -10.62 -11.77 8.85
N TYR A 57 -11.68 -12.28 9.47
CA TYR A 57 -12.72 -13.04 8.78
C TYR A 57 -13.37 -12.21 7.66
N TRP A 58 -13.84 -11.00 7.95
CA TRP A 58 -14.51 -10.17 6.94
C TRP A 58 -13.60 -9.80 5.77
N ARG A 59 -12.30 -9.61 6.01
CA ARG A 59 -11.29 -9.39 4.96
C ARG A 59 -11.15 -10.60 4.02
N ILE A 60 -11.25 -11.82 4.53
CA ILE A 60 -11.21 -13.05 3.73
C ILE A 60 -12.40 -13.09 2.75
N TYR A 61 -13.60 -12.70 3.21
CA TYR A 61 -14.83 -12.81 2.43
C TYR A 61 -15.13 -11.60 1.54
N GLY A 62 -14.39 -10.51 1.69
CA GLY A 62 -14.55 -9.33 0.84
C GLY A 62 -15.40 -8.22 1.49
N GLU A 63 -15.76 -8.35 2.76
CA GLU A 63 -16.64 -7.42 3.47
C GLU A 63 -15.81 -6.33 4.16
N GLY A 64 -15.22 -5.43 3.37
CA GLY A 64 -14.31 -4.39 3.86
C GLY A 64 -14.95 -3.46 4.92
N GLU A 65 -16.20 -3.05 4.73
CA GLU A 65 -16.92 -2.19 5.69
C GLU A 65 -17.10 -2.88 7.06
N LEU A 66 -17.52 -4.16 7.05
CA LEU A 66 -17.64 -4.94 8.28
C LEU A 66 -16.28 -5.14 8.98
N ALA A 67 -15.22 -5.31 8.19
CA ALA A 67 -13.86 -5.34 8.75
C ALA A 67 -13.49 -4.01 9.41
N VAL A 68 -13.81 -2.87 8.80
CA VAL A 68 -13.57 -1.54 9.38
C VAL A 68 -14.33 -1.38 10.70
N ASP A 69 -15.59 -1.78 10.78
CA ASP A 69 -16.38 -1.68 12.01
C ASP A 69 -15.79 -2.52 13.14
N CYS A 70 -15.39 -3.77 12.84
CA CYS A 70 -14.70 -4.61 13.82
C CYS A 70 -13.35 -4.01 14.26
N LEU A 71 -12.61 -3.34 13.36
CA LEU A 71 -11.33 -2.70 13.70
C LEU A 71 -11.51 -1.43 14.54
N LYS A 72 -12.52 -0.62 14.25
CA LYS A 72 -12.90 0.53 15.09
C LYS A 72 -13.29 0.07 16.48
N HIS A 73 -14.08 -1.01 16.56
CA HIS A 73 -14.45 -1.63 17.82
C HIS A 73 -13.21 -2.12 18.58
N ALA A 74 -12.27 -2.79 17.92
CA ALA A 74 -11.01 -3.20 18.52
C ALA A 74 -10.20 -2.01 19.06
N LEU A 75 -10.05 -0.93 18.28
CA LEU A 75 -9.33 0.28 18.69
C LEU A 75 -9.95 0.97 19.92
N TYR A 76 -11.27 0.94 20.03
CA TYR A 76 -11.98 1.53 21.16
C TYR A 76 -11.68 0.78 22.47
N PHE A 77 -11.65 -0.56 22.43
CA PHE A 77 -11.43 -1.40 23.62
C PHE A 77 -9.97 -1.79 23.86
N SER A 78 -9.05 -1.55 22.91
CA SER A 78 -7.62 -1.77 23.10
C SER A 78 -7.00 -0.73 24.04
N ASP A 79 -6.13 -1.21 24.92
CA ASP A 79 -5.17 -0.33 25.61
C ASP A 79 -4.13 0.27 24.64
N SER A 80 -3.36 1.25 25.11
CA SER A 80 -2.35 1.92 24.29
C SER A 80 -1.28 0.97 23.74
N SER A 81 -0.98 -0.14 24.40
CA SER A 81 0.01 -1.12 23.94
C SER A 81 -0.49 -2.01 22.80
N ASN A 82 -1.79 -2.22 22.69
CA ASN A 82 -2.39 -3.20 21.77
C ASN A 82 -3.12 -2.57 20.57
N LYS A 83 -3.19 -1.23 20.49
CA LYS A 83 -3.86 -0.52 19.37
C LYS A 83 -3.20 -0.78 18.01
N GLU A 84 -1.90 -1.03 17.98
CA GLU A 84 -1.12 -1.18 16.74
C GLU A 84 -1.65 -2.29 15.83
N VAL A 85 -2.10 -3.41 16.41
CA VAL A 85 -2.67 -4.53 15.64
C VAL A 85 -3.88 -4.08 14.79
N ALA A 86 -4.75 -3.28 15.39
CA ALA A 86 -5.94 -2.77 14.74
C ALA A 86 -5.63 -1.58 13.82
N LEU A 87 -4.69 -0.70 14.19
CA LEU A 87 -4.25 0.44 13.35
C LEU A 87 -3.64 -0.05 12.02
N VAL A 88 -2.70 -1.00 12.08
CA VAL A 88 -2.06 -1.58 10.88
C VAL A 88 -3.08 -2.29 10.01
N SER A 89 -3.99 -3.05 10.62
CA SER A 89 -5.04 -3.74 9.88
C SER A 89 -6.03 -2.75 9.23
N LEU A 90 -6.40 -1.68 9.94
CA LEU A 90 -7.31 -0.64 9.45
C LEU A 90 -6.70 0.11 8.27
N ALA A 91 -5.43 0.51 8.36
CA ALA A 91 -4.74 1.17 7.25
C ALA A 91 -4.71 0.28 5.99
N ASN A 92 -4.42 -1.01 6.14
CA ASN A 92 -4.42 -1.95 5.02
C ASN A 92 -5.82 -2.13 4.40
N VAL A 93 -6.87 -2.21 5.22
CA VAL A 93 -8.25 -2.32 4.74
C VAL A 93 -8.66 -1.05 3.99
N LEU A 94 -8.46 0.13 4.60
CA LEU A 94 -8.79 1.42 4.00
C LEU A 94 -8.08 1.61 2.65
N TYR A 95 -6.79 1.29 2.57
CA TYR A 95 -6.03 1.37 1.34
C TYR A 95 -6.63 0.51 0.23
N ARG A 96 -6.98 -0.74 0.53
CA ARG A 96 -7.62 -1.66 -0.43
C ARG A 96 -9.02 -1.24 -0.85
N MET A 97 -9.72 -0.47 -0.03
CA MET A 97 -11.01 0.14 -0.36
C MET A 97 -10.88 1.43 -1.18
N GLY A 98 -9.65 1.90 -1.45
CA GLY A 98 -9.38 3.15 -2.17
C GLY A 98 -9.30 4.40 -1.29
N TYR A 99 -9.45 4.27 0.04
CA TYR A 99 -9.33 5.36 1.00
C TYR A 99 -7.85 5.61 1.37
N GLU A 100 -7.03 5.96 0.37
CA GLU A 100 -5.58 6.08 0.53
C GLU A 100 -5.13 7.13 1.54
N SER A 101 -5.81 8.29 1.54
CA SER A 101 -5.54 9.40 2.45
C SER A 101 -5.78 8.99 3.90
N ASP A 102 -6.89 8.29 4.16
CA ASP A 102 -7.26 7.82 5.49
C ASP A 102 -6.29 6.73 5.96
N ALA A 103 -5.91 5.80 5.08
CA ALA A 103 -4.90 4.79 5.40
C ALA A 103 -3.56 5.41 5.82
N THR A 104 -3.15 6.47 5.12
CA THR A 104 -1.91 7.20 5.42
C THR A 104 -2.02 7.95 6.75
N ALA A 105 -3.15 8.61 7.01
CA ALA A 105 -3.39 9.30 8.27
C ALA A 105 -3.38 8.34 9.48
N VAL A 106 -3.99 7.16 9.33
CA VAL A 106 -3.96 6.10 10.35
C VAL A 106 -2.51 5.65 10.62
N MET A 107 -1.71 5.43 9.58
CA MET A 107 -0.30 5.03 9.76
C MET A 107 0.57 6.14 10.35
N GLN A 108 0.30 7.40 10.00
CA GLN A 108 1.01 8.53 10.59
C GLN A 108 0.73 8.62 12.09
N HIS A 109 -0.52 8.47 12.51
CA HIS A 109 -0.88 8.41 13.92
C HIS A 109 -0.21 7.22 14.65
N SER A 110 -0.19 6.05 14.03
CA SER A 110 0.49 4.86 14.54
C SER A 110 2.00 5.09 14.73
N LEU A 111 2.66 5.81 13.81
CA LEU A 111 4.07 6.22 13.96
C LEU A 111 4.30 7.27 15.05
N GLU A 112 3.33 8.16 15.32
CA GLU A 112 3.40 9.11 16.43
C GLU A 112 3.32 8.41 17.79
N VAL A 113 2.47 7.38 17.90
CA VAL A 113 2.27 6.60 19.12
C VAL A 113 3.46 5.68 19.38
N ASN A 114 3.93 4.96 18.36
CA ASN A 114 5.06 4.06 18.47
C ASN A 114 6.09 4.25 17.33
N PRO A 115 7.04 5.19 17.49
CA PRO A 115 7.93 5.61 16.41
C PRO A 115 9.00 4.59 16.03
N LYS A 116 9.18 3.52 16.80
CA LYS A 116 10.21 2.49 16.56
C LYS A 116 9.62 1.12 16.24
N LEU A 117 8.30 1.01 16.11
CA LEU A 117 7.67 -0.26 15.80
C LEU A 117 7.92 -0.62 14.33
N VAL A 118 8.64 -1.71 14.12
CA VAL A 118 9.08 -2.19 12.79
C VAL A 118 7.91 -2.33 11.82
N VAL A 119 6.78 -2.90 12.28
CA VAL A 119 5.61 -3.12 11.43
C VAL A 119 4.99 -1.81 10.93
N ASN A 120 5.11 -0.70 11.67
CA ASN A 120 4.56 0.59 11.27
C ASN A 120 5.36 1.19 10.10
N HIS A 121 6.68 1.16 10.21
CA HIS A 121 7.59 1.59 9.14
C HIS A 121 7.40 0.74 7.88
N PHE A 122 7.33 -0.58 8.03
CA PHE A 122 7.12 -1.48 6.89
C PHE A 122 5.76 -1.27 6.22
N THR A 123 4.70 -1.07 6.99
CA THR A 123 3.34 -0.83 6.45
C THR A 123 3.28 0.51 5.72
N MET A 124 3.81 1.58 6.32
CA MET A 124 3.89 2.90 5.69
C MET A 124 4.71 2.87 4.39
N ALA A 125 5.84 2.14 4.38
CA ALA A 125 6.65 1.94 3.18
C ALA A 125 5.87 1.28 2.04
N ASN A 126 5.11 0.21 2.35
CA ASN A 126 4.30 -0.49 1.36
C ASN A 126 3.18 0.39 0.81
N LEU A 127 2.50 1.17 1.66
CA LEU A 127 1.47 2.13 1.23
C LEU A 127 2.05 3.18 0.27
N LEU A 128 3.19 3.78 0.62
CA LEU A 128 3.86 4.78 -0.22
C LEU A 128 4.37 4.18 -1.54
N ALA A 129 4.92 2.97 -1.51
CA ALA A 129 5.41 2.28 -2.70
C ALA A 129 4.26 1.99 -3.67
N ALA A 130 3.10 1.56 -3.15
CA ALA A 130 1.93 1.26 -3.96
C ALA A 130 1.30 2.53 -4.58
N ARG A 131 1.45 3.68 -3.91
CA ARG A 131 1.09 5.01 -4.43
C ARG A 131 2.13 5.61 -5.40
N GLY A 132 3.26 4.94 -5.61
CA GLY A 132 4.32 5.37 -6.52
C GLY A 132 5.35 6.35 -5.93
N PHE A 133 5.26 6.65 -4.63
CA PHE A 133 6.23 7.47 -3.88
C PHE A 133 7.48 6.66 -3.55
N ALA A 134 8.28 6.39 -4.60
CA ALA A 134 9.41 5.47 -4.54
C ALA A 134 10.55 5.95 -3.62
N ALA A 135 10.82 7.27 -3.59
CA ALA A 135 11.89 7.81 -2.75
C ALA A 135 11.51 7.73 -1.26
N GLU A 136 10.29 8.17 -0.93
CA GLU A 136 9.77 8.16 0.44
C GLU A 136 9.59 6.74 0.97
N SER A 137 9.06 5.82 0.15
CA SER A 137 8.95 4.41 0.55
C SER A 137 10.31 3.77 0.81
N ALA A 138 11.35 4.09 0.02
CA ALA A 138 12.70 3.60 0.26
C ALA A 138 13.23 4.00 1.64
N SER A 139 13.01 5.24 2.07
CA SER A 139 13.42 5.71 3.41
C SER A 139 12.74 4.93 4.55
N TYR A 140 11.46 4.58 4.40
CA TYR A 140 10.75 3.76 5.40
C TYR A 140 11.20 2.28 5.39
N PHE A 141 11.52 1.71 4.22
CA PHE A 141 12.12 0.37 4.17
C PHE A 141 13.51 0.35 4.80
N GLU A 142 14.32 1.39 4.57
CA GLU A 142 15.63 1.56 5.22
C GLU A 142 15.49 1.67 6.74
N ALA A 143 14.52 2.47 7.23
CA ALA A 143 14.21 2.53 8.66
C ALA A 143 13.78 1.18 9.23
N THR A 144 12.96 0.41 8.48
CA THR A 144 12.57 -0.97 8.86
C THR A 144 13.80 -1.84 9.07
N LEU A 145 14.77 -1.79 8.14
CA LEU A 145 16.03 -2.55 8.22
C LEU A 145 16.99 -2.00 9.28
N GLN A 146 16.93 -0.71 9.60
CA GLN A 146 17.69 -0.15 10.71
C GLN A 146 17.20 -0.69 12.05
N PHE A 147 15.88 -0.79 12.24
CA PHE A 147 15.30 -1.35 13.46
C PHE A 147 15.36 -2.88 13.52
N GLN A 148 15.26 -3.56 12.37
CA GLN A 148 15.36 -5.00 12.25
C GLN A 148 16.18 -5.39 11.00
N PRO A 149 17.51 -5.52 11.11
CA PRO A 149 18.40 -5.79 9.97
C PRO A 149 18.11 -7.09 9.21
N GLY A 150 17.58 -8.10 9.89
CA GLY A 150 17.19 -9.38 9.30
C GLY A 150 15.70 -9.44 8.94
N PHE A 151 15.10 -8.34 8.48
CA PHE A 151 13.72 -8.35 8.00
C PHE A 151 13.71 -8.45 6.47
N GLU A 152 13.86 -9.67 5.95
CA GLU A 152 13.98 -9.97 4.52
C GLU A 152 12.88 -9.32 3.66
N PRO A 153 11.59 -9.28 4.08
CA PRO A 153 10.55 -8.63 3.28
C PRO A 153 10.82 -7.16 2.98
N ALA A 154 11.45 -6.41 3.89
CA ALA A 154 11.81 -5.01 3.61
C ALA A 154 13.02 -4.90 2.68
N ALA A 155 14.01 -5.80 2.80
CA ALA A 155 15.17 -5.82 1.91
C ALA A 155 14.75 -6.09 0.45
N GLU A 156 13.88 -7.07 0.23
CA GLU A 156 13.33 -7.40 -1.08
C GLU A 156 12.54 -6.22 -1.68
N ARG A 157 11.66 -5.61 -0.89
CA ARG A 157 10.84 -4.46 -1.33
C ARG A 157 11.69 -3.23 -1.63
N LEU A 158 12.69 -2.94 -0.80
CA LEU A 158 13.64 -1.85 -1.02
C LEU A 158 14.42 -2.03 -2.33
N GLN A 159 14.88 -3.25 -2.60
CA GLN A 159 15.56 -3.56 -3.85
C GLN A 159 14.64 -3.32 -5.05
N ALA A 160 13.39 -3.79 -5.00
CA ALA A 160 12.41 -3.59 -6.07
C ALA A 160 12.14 -2.10 -6.33
N VAL A 161 11.93 -1.31 -5.27
CA VAL A 161 11.70 0.15 -5.37
C VAL A 161 12.90 0.87 -6.00
N ARG A 162 14.13 0.51 -5.61
CA ARG A 162 15.36 1.08 -6.17
C ARG A 162 15.52 0.75 -7.65
N CYS A 163 15.22 -0.49 -8.05
CA CYS A 163 15.25 -0.92 -9.45
C CYS A 163 14.25 -0.11 -10.31
N ILE A 164 13.00 0.03 -9.85
CA ILE A 164 11.97 0.80 -10.55
C ILE A 164 12.40 2.28 -10.68
N THR A 165 12.96 2.85 -9.62
CA THR A 165 13.44 4.25 -9.63
C THR A 165 14.57 4.45 -10.64
N LEU A 166 15.54 3.53 -10.68
CA LEU A 166 16.64 3.58 -11.64
C LEU A 166 16.15 3.41 -13.08
N LEU A 167 15.22 2.48 -13.32
CA LEU A 167 14.64 2.26 -14.65
C LEU A 167 13.95 3.52 -15.16
N LYS A 168 13.11 4.16 -14.33
CA LYS A 168 12.45 5.43 -14.65
C LYS A 168 13.46 6.52 -14.99
N HIS A 169 14.55 6.62 -14.22
CA HIS A 169 15.61 7.61 -14.48
C HIS A 169 16.32 7.38 -15.82
N ILE A 170 16.65 6.13 -16.14
CA ILE A 170 17.26 5.76 -17.43
C ILE A 170 16.31 6.09 -18.59
N GLN A 171 15.03 5.75 -18.46
CA GLN A 171 14.02 6.05 -19.47
C GLN A 171 13.89 7.57 -19.70
N MET A 172 13.78 8.35 -18.63
CA MET A 172 13.72 9.82 -18.73
C MET A 172 14.96 10.41 -19.41
N LYS A 173 16.16 9.85 -19.17
CA LYS A 173 17.38 10.30 -19.86
C LYS A 173 17.34 10.00 -21.36
N ARG A 174 16.91 8.79 -21.75
CA ARG A 174 16.77 8.40 -23.15
C ARG A 174 15.75 9.27 -23.88
N GLU A 175 14.59 9.51 -23.29
CA GLU A 175 13.55 10.37 -23.87
C GLU A 175 14.06 11.81 -24.07
N LYS A 176 14.87 12.34 -23.14
CA LYS A 176 15.52 13.65 -23.29
C LYS A 176 16.57 13.66 -24.39
N GLU A 177 17.33 12.59 -24.55
CA GLU A 177 18.33 12.45 -25.63
C GLU A 177 17.65 12.35 -27.00
N GLU A 178 16.64 11.50 -27.14
CA GLU A 178 15.84 11.37 -28.37
C GLU A 178 15.15 12.69 -28.74
N LYS A 179 14.60 13.40 -27.75
CA LYS A 179 14.00 14.72 -27.99
C LYS A 179 15.03 15.73 -28.49
N ARG A 180 16.21 15.81 -27.86
CA ARG A 180 17.29 16.70 -28.32
C ARG A 180 17.77 16.35 -29.72
N GLN A 181 17.86 15.06 -30.05
CA GLN A 181 18.25 14.60 -31.38
C GLN A 181 17.21 15.01 -32.43
N ARG A 182 15.91 14.80 -32.16
CA ARG A 182 14.82 15.23 -33.06
C ARG A 182 14.78 16.74 -33.27
N GLU A 183 15.00 17.52 -32.21
CA GLU A 183 15.07 18.98 -32.30
C GLU A 183 16.25 19.44 -33.16
N TYR A 184 17.42 18.81 -33.00
CA TYR A 184 18.59 19.09 -33.82
C TYR A 184 18.38 18.73 -35.31
N GLU A 185 17.81 17.57 -35.59
CA GLU A 185 17.49 17.12 -36.96
C GLU A 185 16.49 18.06 -37.65
N ALA A 186 15.42 18.46 -36.95
CA ALA A 186 14.43 19.40 -37.48
C ALA A 186 15.03 20.78 -37.79
N GLU A 187 15.95 21.27 -36.94
CA GLU A 187 16.64 22.53 -37.18
C GLU A 187 17.58 22.43 -38.40
N LEU A 188 18.31 21.31 -38.53
CA LEU A 188 19.17 21.07 -39.70
C LEU A 188 18.37 21.01 -41.00
N GLU A 189 17.23 20.31 -41.01
CA GLU A 189 16.32 20.25 -42.17
C GLU A 189 15.81 21.63 -42.57
N LYS A 190 15.45 22.47 -41.59
CA LYS A 190 15.01 23.85 -41.82
C LYS A 190 16.13 24.69 -42.44
N GLN A 191 17.35 24.59 -41.91
CA GLN A 191 18.51 25.30 -42.45
C GLN A 191 18.83 24.85 -43.88
N LEU A 192 18.75 23.55 -44.16
CA LEU A 192 18.93 23.00 -45.51
C LEU A 192 17.85 23.49 -46.48
N TYR A 193 16.59 23.54 -46.03
CA TYR A 193 15.49 24.09 -46.82
C TYR A 193 15.70 25.58 -47.15
N GLU A 194 16.06 26.39 -46.17
CA GLU A 194 16.36 27.81 -46.37
C GLU A 194 17.56 28.03 -47.30
N HIS A 195 18.60 27.21 -47.16
CA HIS A 195 19.78 27.24 -48.03
C HIS A 195 19.42 26.89 -49.48
N ARG A 196 18.64 25.82 -49.71
CA ARG A 196 18.14 25.46 -51.05
C ARG A 196 17.29 26.57 -51.67
N LYS A 197 16.42 27.21 -50.88
CA LYS A 197 15.60 28.34 -51.32
C LYS A 197 16.47 29.53 -51.76
N LYS A 198 17.57 29.81 -51.05
CA LYS A 198 18.52 30.89 -51.39
C LYS A 198 19.33 30.60 -52.66
N LEU A 199 19.61 29.33 -52.95
CA LEU A 199 20.35 28.89 -54.15
C LEU A 199 19.52 28.94 -55.44
N GLY A 200 18.23 29.27 -55.39
CA GLY A 200 17.47 29.64 -56.59
C GLY A 200 17.08 28.49 -57.51
N HIS A 201 16.83 27.27 -57.01
CA HIS A 201 16.06 26.28 -57.78
C HIS A 201 14.57 26.51 -57.61
N PHE A 202 14.07 27.52 -58.32
CA PHE A 202 12.73 27.51 -58.90
C PHE A 202 12.89 27.13 -60.36
N ASP A 203 12.44 25.94 -60.72
CA ASP A 203 11.73 25.66 -61.97
C ASP A 203 10.44 24.90 -61.56
#